data_AF-A0A522YF41-F1
#
_entry.id   AF-A0A522YF41-F1
#
_cell.length_a   1.000
_cell.length_b   1.000
_cell.length_c   1.000
_cell.angle_alpha   90.00
_cell.angle_beta   90.00
_cell.angle_gamma   90.00
#
_symmetry.space_group_name_H-M   'P 1'
#
loop_
_entity.id
_entity.type
_entity.pdbx_description
1 polymer ?
#
loop_
_entity_poly.entity_id
_entity_poly.type
_entity_poly.pdbx_seq_one_letter_code
_entity_poly.pdbx_strand_id
1 'polypeptide(L)'
;MPPALALLLALAPGASAADAPKGPLTTEEAAALDRESAEACGRLVAMVGAMRSRYDPLKPLPATDDDLRAWQSELGDATALGQAVQAVNERYRARMHGMHLELIAVAMTDMRAKGRADAPAAEFDALSERGNAVEVRTKKALERLWEEQRRLEEGLTSRARRRQEAAENKVLYGGLGAAAALFTGLGVWVRRKR
;
A
#
# COMPACT_ATOMS: atom_id res chain seq x y z
N MET A 1 6.41 -16.41 -12.32
CA MET A 1 5.50 -15.26 -12.08
C MET A 1 4.08 -15.80 -12.02
N PRO A 2 3.29 -15.48 -10.98
CA PRO A 2 1.91 -15.94 -10.93
C PRO A 2 1.09 -15.26 -12.05
N PRO A 3 0.22 -16.00 -12.76
CA PRO A 3 -0.53 -15.49 -13.92
C PRO A 3 -1.53 -14.36 -13.57
N ALA A 4 -1.85 -14.16 -12.29
CA ALA A 4 -2.74 -13.10 -11.82
C ALA A 4 -2.13 -11.69 -11.95
N LEU A 5 -0.80 -11.57 -11.79
CA LEU A 5 -0.07 -10.29 -11.88
C LEU A 5 -0.01 -9.77 -13.33
N ALA A 6 0.14 -10.68 -14.29
CA ALA A 6 0.11 -10.34 -15.72
C ALA A 6 -1.28 -9.90 -16.18
N LEU A 7 -2.35 -10.50 -15.62
CA LEU A 7 -3.73 -10.08 -15.90
C LEU A 7 -4.09 -8.74 -15.24
N LEU A 8 -3.60 -8.46 -14.03
CA LEU A 8 -3.83 -7.18 -13.36
C LEU A 8 -3.04 -6.03 -14.01
N LEU A 9 -1.83 -6.29 -14.51
CA LEU A 9 -1.06 -5.33 -15.32
C LEU A 9 -1.64 -5.17 -16.74
N ALA A 10 -2.28 -6.20 -17.31
CA ALA A 10 -3.00 -6.10 -18.58
C ALA A 10 -4.39 -5.42 -18.45
N LEU A 11 -4.88 -5.28 -17.22
CA LEU A 11 -6.10 -4.53 -16.86
C LEU A 11 -5.81 -3.16 -16.23
N ALA A 12 -4.53 -2.78 -16.11
CA ALA A 12 -4.22 -1.37 -16.15
C ALA A 12 -4.77 -0.90 -17.49
N PRO A 13 -5.77 0.01 -17.53
CA PRO A 13 -6.27 0.50 -18.80
C PRO A 13 -5.05 0.98 -19.57
N GLY A 14 -4.72 0.22 -20.63
CA GLY A 14 -3.54 0.49 -21.43
C GLY A 14 -3.57 1.97 -21.73
N ALA A 15 -2.43 2.63 -21.49
CA ALA A 15 -2.21 4.05 -21.76
C ALA A 15 -3.03 4.44 -23.00
N SER A 16 -4.24 4.96 -22.76
CA SER A 16 -5.10 5.35 -23.84
C SER A 16 -4.35 6.48 -24.47
N ALA A 17 -4.13 6.39 -25.79
CA ALA A 17 -3.32 7.28 -26.60
C ALA A 17 -3.89 8.72 -26.69
N ALA A 18 -4.29 9.28 -25.55
CA ALA A 18 -4.96 10.56 -25.35
C ALA A 18 -4.08 11.56 -24.57
N ASP A 19 -2.77 11.33 -24.48
CA ASP A 19 -1.80 12.19 -23.78
C ASP A 19 -1.43 13.49 -24.52
N ALA A 20 -2.40 14.11 -25.18
CA ALA A 20 -2.29 15.51 -25.57
C ALA A 20 -3.54 16.25 -25.04
N PRO A 21 -3.42 17.11 -24.01
CA PRO A 21 -4.54 17.92 -23.58
C PRO A 21 -4.95 18.86 -24.73
N LYS A 22 -6.16 18.69 -25.25
CA LYS A 22 -6.75 19.52 -26.31
C LYS A 22 -7.68 20.62 -25.76
N GLY A 23 -7.80 20.77 -24.44
CA GLY A 23 -8.66 21.76 -23.79
C GLY A 23 -8.98 21.39 -22.33
N PRO A 24 -9.92 22.12 -21.71
CA PRO A 24 -10.23 21.99 -20.29
C PRO A 24 -10.82 20.63 -19.98
N LEU A 25 -10.55 20.12 -18.77
CA LEU A 25 -11.13 18.86 -18.31
C LEU A 25 -12.65 18.98 -18.31
N THR A 26 -13.31 18.19 -19.16
CA THR A 26 -14.76 18.21 -19.23
C THR A 26 -15.39 17.46 -18.05
N THR A 27 -16.65 17.77 -17.75
CA THR A 27 -17.42 17.04 -16.72
C THR A 27 -17.55 15.55 -17.02
N GLU A 28 -17.62 15.15 -18.29
CA GLU A 28 -17.66 13.76 -18.73
C GLU A 28 -16.32 13.04 -18.50
N GLU A 29 -15.21 13.67 -18.87
CA GLU A 29 -13.86 13.15 -18.63
C GLU A 29 -13.56 13.02 -17.12
N ALA A 30 -13.96 14.02 -16.32
CA ALA A 30 -13.83 13.97 -14.87
C ALA A 30 -14.66 12.83 -14.27
N ALA A 31 -15.87 12.59 -14.78
CA ALA A 31 -16.70 11.46 -14.35
C ALA A 31 -16.12 10.09 -14.78
N ALA A 32 -15.46 10.01 -15.93
CA ALA A 32 -14.75 8.81 -16.35
C ALA A 32 -13.56 8.50 -15.43
N LEU A 33 -12.73 9.49 -15.12
CA LEU A 33 -11.59 9.35 -14.22
C LEU A 33 -12.01 9.04 -12.77
N ASP A 34 -13.10 9.64 -12.29
CA ASP A 34 -13.64 9.31 -10.96
C ASP A 34 -14.11 7.86 -10.88
N ARG A 35 -14.77 7.33 -11.92
CA ARG A 35 -15.14 5.91 -12.01
C ARG A 35 -13.92 5.00 -12.03
N GLU A 36 -12.92 5.31 -12.85
CA GLU A 36 -11.66 4.57 -12.90
C GLU A 36 -10.97 4.53 -11.53
N SER A 37 -10.90 5.69 -10.84
CA SER A 37 -10.38 5.78 -9.48
C SER A 37 -11.21 4.98 -8.48
N ALA A 38 -12.54 5.07 -8.53
CA ALA A 38 -13.44 4.35 -7.64
C ALA A 38 -13.30 2.84 -7.79
N GLU A 39 -13.20 2.35 -9.02
CA GLU A 39 -12.98 0.93 -9.31
C GLU A 39 -11.62 0.45 -8.81
N ALA A 40 -10.54 1.20 -9.09
CA ALA A 40 -9.20 0.84 -8.64
C ALA A 40 -9.09 0.83 -7.11
N CYS A 41 -9.61 1.87 -6.44
CA CYS A 41 -9.66 1.94 -4.97
C CYS A 41 -10.53 0.82 -4.40
N GLY A 42 -11.67 0.51 -5.02
CA GLY A 42 -12.56 -0.56 -4.61
C GLY A 42 -11.90 -1.93 -4.66
N ARG A 43 -11.15 -2.22 -5.74
CA ARG A 43 -10.37 -3.46 -5.86
C ARG A 43 -9.30 -3.55 -4.78
N LEU A 44 -8.56 -2.47 -4.52
CA LEU A 44 -7.54 -2.44 -3.47
C LEU A 44 -8.15 -2.68 -2.08
N VAL A 45 -9.25 -2.01 -1.77
CA VAL A 45 -9.96 -2.18 -0.50
C VAL A 45 -10.50 -3.60 -0.34
N ALA A 46 -11.06 -4.19 -1.40
CA ALA A 46 -11.54 -5.56 -1.37
C ALA A 46 -10.40 -6.56 -1.14
N MET A 47 -9.27 -6.37 -1.82
CA MET A 47 -8.08 -7.21 -1.66
C MET A 47 -7.52 -7.14 -0.24
N VAL A 48 -7.30 -5.93 0.29
CA VAL A 48 -6.85 -5.71 1.67
C VAL A 48 -7.87 -6.26 2.67
N GLY A 49 -9.17 -6.10 2.42
CA GLY A 49 -10.22 -6.67 3.26
C GLY A 49 -10.19 -8.21 3.29
N ALA A 50 -9.98 -8.86 2.15
CA ALA A 50 -9.85 -10.31 2.03
C ALA A 50 -8.55 -10.84 2.67
N MET A 51 -7.49 -10.03 2.69
CA MET A 51 -6.28 -10.34 3.45
C MET A 51 -6.54 -10.24 4.95
N ARG A 52 -7.20 -9.17 5.42
CA ARG A 52 -7.52 -8.97 6.84
C ARG A 52 -8.46 -10.03 7.41
N SER A 53 -9.37 -10.57 6.61
CA SER A 53 -10.23 -11.67 7.07
C SER A 53 -9.45 -12.97 7.29
N ARG A 54 -8.37 -13.19 6.52
CA ARG A 54 -7.48 -14.35 6.66
C ARG A 54 -6.43 -14.15 7.75
N TYR A 55 -5.86 -12.96 7.81
CA TYR A 55 -4.84 -12.53 8.74
C TYR A 55 -5.44 -11.54 9.76
N ASP A 56 -6.38 -12.06 10.56
CA ASP A 56 -7.14 -11.27 11.53
C ASP A 56 -6.23 -10.32 12.34
N PRO A 57 -6.47 -9.00 12.29
CA PRO A 57 -5.62 -8.01 12.97
C PRO A 57 -5.62 -8.15 14.49
N LEU A 58 -6.59 -8.87 15.07
CA LEU A 58 -6.67 -9.13 16.51
C LEU A 58 -5.95 -10.42 16.93
N LYS A 59 -5.52 -11.24 15.97
CA LYS A 59 -4.82 -12.49 16.24
C LYS A 59 -3.30 -12.28 16.21
N PRO A 60 -2.55 -13.07 16.99
CA PRO A 60 -1.11 -13.13 16.81
C PRO A 60 -0.78 -13.50 15.36
N LEU A 61 0.37 -13.02 14.90
CA LEU A 61 0.89 -13.26 13.55
C LEU A 61 0.76 -14.72 13.12
N PRO A 62 0.62 -14.99 11.81
CA PRO A 62 0.45 -16.35 11.32
C PRO A 62 1.49 -17.29 11.91
N ALA A 63 1.09 -18.48 12.33
CA ALA A 63 1.91 -19.39 13.14
C ALA A 63 2.99 -20.12 12.32
N THR A 64 2.83 -20.22 11.00
CA THR A 64 3.79 -20.90 10.12
C THR A 64 4.58 -19.91 9.26
N ASP A 65 5.75 -20.33 8.78
CA ASP A 65 6.52 -19.53 7.80
C ASP A 65 5.89 -19.56 6.41
N ASP A 66 5.08 -20.58 6.10
CA ASP A 66 4.32 -20.67 4.85
C ASP A 66 3.22 -19.60 4.82
N ASP A 67 2.46 -19.44 5.91
CA ASP A 67 1.40 -18.42 5.99
C ASP A 67 1.96 -16.99 5.92
N LEU A 68 3.14 -16.75 6.50
CA LEU A 68 3.83 -15.45 6.38
C LEU A 68 4.31 -15.18 4.96
N ARG A 69 4.82 -16.20 4.26
CA ARG A 69 5.21 -16.08 2.84
C ARG A 69 3.98 -15.84 1.96
N ALA A 70 2.87 -16.51 2.23
CA ALA A 70 1.60 -16.27 1.54
C ALA A 70 1.13 -14.82 1.77
N TRP A 71 1.15 -14.35 3.02
CA TRP A 71 0.78 -12.97 3.34
C TRP A 71 1.70 -11.94 2.67
N GLN A 72 3.02 -12.18 2.66
CA GLN A 72 3.98 -11.35 1.93
C GLN A 72 3.67 -11.28 0.43
N SER A 73 3.36 -12.42 -0.19
CA SER A 73 3.01 -12.47 -1.61
C SER A 73 1.75 -11.65 -1.90
N GLU A 74 0.70 -11.83 -1.09
CA GLU A 74 -0.55 -11.08 -1.24
C GLU A 74 -0.35 -9.57 -1.00
N LEU A 75 0.51 -9.19 -0.05
CA LEU A 75 0.91 -7.80 0.15
C LEU A 75 1.67 -7.23 -1.05
N GLY A 76 2.52 -8.04 -1.69
CA GLY A 76 3.21 -7.65 -2.93
C GLY A 76 2.23 -7.31 -4.05
N ASP A 77 1.23 -8.17 -4.27
CA ASP A 77 0.18 -7.95 -5.26
C ASP A 77 -0.69 -6.72 -4.92
N ALA A 78 -1.05 -6.55 -3.64
CA ALA A 78 -1.80 -5.38 -3.17
C ALA A 78 -0.99 -4.08 -3.31
N THR A 79 0.35 -4.15 -3.17
CA THR A 79 1.25 -3.01 -3.36
C THR A 79 1.30 -2.59 -4.82
N ALA A 80 1.39 -3.54 -5.75
CA ALA A 80 1.31 -3.25 -7.18
C ALA A 80 -0.03 -2.58 -7.55
N LEU A 81 -1.14 -3.05 -6.97
CA LEU A 81 -2.44 -2.41 -7.14
C LEU A 81 -2.50 -1.02 -6.51
N GLY A 82 -1.85 -0.82 -5.35
CA GLY A 82 -1.68 0.50 -4.73
C GLY A 82 -0.95 1.51 -5.62
N GLN A 83 0.11 1.06 -6.30
CA GLN A 83 0.81 1.90 -7.28
C GLN A 83 -0.09 2.28 -8.47
N ALA A 84 -0.90 1.35 -8.97
CA ALA A 84 -1.87 1.64 -10.02
C ALA A 84 -2.93 2.67 -9.57
N VAL A 85 -3.46 2.52 -8.34
CA VAL A 85 -4.38 3.50 -7.74
C VAL A 85 -3.73 4.89 -7.65
N GLN A 86 -2.48 4.95 -7.22
CA GLN A 86 -1.73 6.21 -7.13
C GLN A 86 -1.54 6.85 -8.52
N ALA A 87 -1.20 6.07 -9.54
CA ALA A 87 -1.04 6.55 -10.91
C ALA A 87 -2.34 7.16 -11.48
N VAL A 88 -3.51 6.56 -11.20
CA VAL A 88 -4.82 7.13 -11.59
C VAL A 88 -5.05 8.46 -10.89
N ASN A 89 -4.73 8.56 -9.60
CA ASN A 89 -4.86 9.81 -8.84
C ASN A 89 -3.89 10.90 -9.33
N GLU A 90 -2.67 10.54 -9.73
CA GLU A 90 -1.70 11.47 -10.32
C GLU A 90 -2.17 11.99 -11.68
N ARG A 91 -2.73 11.11 -12.53
CA ARG A 91 -3.40 11.52 -13.78
C ARG A 91 -4.54 12.50 -13.50
N TYR A 92 -5.37 12.22 -12.50
CA TYR A 92 -6.45 13.10 -12.08
C TYR A 92 -5.92 14.49 -11.66
N ARG A 93 -4.89 14.54 -10.79
CA ARG A 93 -4.26 15.79 -10.34
C ARG A 93 -3.67 16.60 -11.49
N ALA A 94 -2.97 15.95 -12.41
CA ALA A 94 -2.38 16.61 -13.57
C ALA A 94 -3.46 17.28 -14.44
N ARG A 95 -4.58 16.57 -14.68
CA ARG A 95 -5.72 17.10 -15.45
C ARG A 95 -6.42 18.27 -14.76
N MET A 96 -6.65 18.15 -13.45
CA MET A 96 -7.20 19.26 -12.65
C MET A 96 -6.29 20.48 -12.69
N HIS A 97 -4.98 20.30 -12.52
CA HIS A 97 -4.01 21.40 -12.57
C HIS A 97 -4.04 22.13 -13.92
N GLY A 98 -4.09 21.40 -15.04
CA GLY A 98 -4.24 21.99 -16.37
C GLY A 98 -5.52 22.83 -16.48
N MET A 99 -6.65 22.32 -15.99
CA MET A 99 -7.91 23.05 -15.97
C MET A 99 -7.86 24.33 -15.11
N HIS A 100 -7.22 24.28 -13.93
CA HIS A 100 -7.02 25.46 -13.10
C HIS A 100 -6.27 26.57 -13.86
N LEU A 101 -5.20 26.21 -14.57
CA LEU A 101 -4.39 27.16 -15.33
C LEU A 101 -5.19 27.78 -16.49
N GLU A 102 -5.98 26.98 -17.21
CA GLU A 102 -6.82 27.48 -18.29
C GLU A 102 -7.93 28.42 -17.79
N LEU A 103 -8.58 28.10 -16.67
CA LEU A 103 -9.59 28.97 -16.06
C LEU A 103 -9.00 30.30 -15.61
N ILE A 104 -7.80 30.30 -15.04
CA ILE A 104 -7.08 31.53 -14.71
C ILE A 104 -6.80 32.35 -15.97
N ALA A 105 -6.36 31.70 -17.06
CA ALA A 105 -6.09 32.39 -18.33
C ALA A 105 -7.36 33.03 -18.92
N VAL A 106 -8.50 32.33 -18.89
CA VAL A 106 -9.80 32.86 -19.33
C VAL A 106 -10.24 34.02 -18.45
N ALA A 107 -10.17 33.88 -17.13
CA ALA A 107 -10.53 34.94 -16.19
C ALA A 107 -9.66 36.19 -16.37
N MET A 108 -8.34 36.05 -16.58
CA MET A 108 -7.45 37.17 -16.88
C MET A 108 -7.80 37.85 -18.21
N THR A 109 -8.16 37.08 -19.24
CA THR A 109 -8.57 37.62 -20.54
C THR A 109 -9.88 38.41 -20.41
N ASP A 110 -10.85 37.88 -19.67
CA ASP A 110 -12.12 38.54 -19.41
C ASP A 110 -11.97 39.81 -18.56
N MET A 111 -11.12 39.78 -17.52
CA MET A 111 -10.78 40.99 -16.76
C MET A 111 -10.17 42.05 -17.66
N ARG A 112 -9.27 41.67 -18.57
CA ARG A 112 -8.64 42.61 -19.51
C ARG A 112 -9.63 43.20 -20.51
N ALA A 113 -10.60 42.41 -20.96
CA ALA A 113 -11.58 42.83 -21.97
C ALA A 113 -12.76 43.62 -21.37
N LYS A 114 -13.24 43.22 -20.18
CA LYS A 114 -14.52 43.68 -19.61
C LYS A 114 -14.35 44.44 -18.28
N GLY A 115 -13.15 44.48 -17.71
CA GLY A 115 -12.89 45.04 -16.38
C GLY A 115 -13.43 44.19 -15.22
N ARG A 116 -13.94 42.98 -15.50
CA ARG A 116 -14.45 42.00 -14.52
C ARG A 116 -14.24 40.57 -15.03
N ALA A 117 -14.12 39.61 -14.11
CA ALA A 117 -14.06 38.19 -14.44
C ALA A 117 -15.45 37.56 -14.30
N ASP A 118 -16.05 37.13 -15.41
CA ASP A 118 -17.23 36.28 -15.41
C ASP A 118 -16.77 34.81 -15.57
N ALA A 119 -16.01 34.30 -14.60
CA ALA A 119 -15.52 32.93 -14.64
C ALA A 119 -16.66 31.92 -14.34
N PRO A 120 -16.68 30.73 -14.98
CA PRO A 120 -17.69 29.70 -14.72
C PRO A 120 -17.45 29.03 -13.35
N ALA A 121 -17.81 29.71 -12.26
CA ALA A 121 -17.55 29.27 -10.89
C ALA A 121 -18.26 27.95 -10.54
N ALA A 122 -19.49 27.75 -10.98
CA ALA A 122 -20.28 26.58 -10.61
C ALA A 122 -19.73 25.26 -11.19
N GLU A 123 -19.26 25.27 -12.45
CA GLU A 123 -18.67 24.09 -13.07
C GLU A 123 -17.31 23.75 -12.44
N PHE A 124 -16.54 24.78 -12.10
CA PHE A 124 -15.28 24.64 -11.39
C PHE A 124 -15.44 24.06 -9.97
N ASP A 125 -16.39 24.57 -9.19
CA ASP A 125 -16.66 24.09 -7.83
C ASP A 125 -17.05 22.61 -7.85
N ALA A 126 -17.91 22.20 -8.78
CA ALA A 126 -18.31 20.80 -8.95
C ALA A 126 -17.14 19.87 -9.32
N LEU A 127 -16.21 20.34 -10.16
CA LEU A 127 -15.02 19.59 -10.54
C LEU A 127 -13.99 19.51 -9.39
N SER A 128 -13.86 20.59 -8.62
CA SER A 128 -13.02 20.66 -7.43
C SER A 128 -13.50 19.73 -6.32
N GLU A 129 -14.81 19.71 -6.04
CA GLU A 129 -15.42 18.80 -5.07
C GLU A 129 -15.18 17.33 -5.43
N ARG A 130 -15.36 16.98 -6.72
CA ARG A 130 -15.06 15.63 -7.22
C ARG A 130 -13.58 15.29 -7.06
N GLY A 131 -12.69 16.25 -7.31
CA GLY A 131 -11.26 16.03 -7.14
C GLY A 131 -10.87 15.73 -5.70
N ASN A 132 -11.41 16.50 -4.76
CA ASN A 132 -11.23 16.23 -3.35
C ASN A 132 -11.74 14.85 -2.95
N ALA A 133 -12.88 14.40 -3.50
CA ALA A 133 -13.40 13.07 -3.24
C ALA A 133 -12.47 11.95 -3.74
N VAL A 134 -11.90 12.09 -4.95
CA VAL A 134 -10.91 11.16 -5.52
C VAL A 134 -9.65 11.07 -4.66
N GLU A 135 -9.12 12.21 -4.21
CA GLU A 135 -7.93 12.24 -3.36
C GLU A 135 -8.17 11.58 -2.00
N VAL A 136 -9.29 11.91 -1.35
CA VAL A 136 -9.67 11.33 -0.05
C VAL A 136 -9.86 9.82 -0.18
N ARG A 137 -10.51 9.34 -1.25
CA ARG A 137 -10.71 7.91 -1.51
C ARG A 137 -9.38 7.18 -1.68
N THR A 138 -8.49 7.74 -2.51
CA THR A 138 -7.16 7.20 -2.77
C THR A 138 -6.35 7.12 -1.48
N LYS A 139 -6.30 8.22 -0.71
CA LYS A 139 -5.60 8.29 0.57
C LYS A 139 -6.08 7.19 1.53
N LYS A 140 -7.40 7.05 1.73
CA LYS A 140 -7.97 6.02 2.62
C LYS A 140 -7.64 4.60 2.16
N ALA A 141 -7.61 4.35 0.86
CA ALA A 141 -7.27 3.04 0.32
C ALA A 141 -5.78 2.69 0.56
N LEU A 142 -4.89 3.65 0.34
CA LEU A 142 -3.45 3.49 0.56
C LEU A 142 -3.09 3.39 2.06
N GLU A 143 -3.75 4.17 2.92
CA GLU A 143 -3.56 4.08 4.38
C GLU A 143 -3.81 2.65 4.91
N ARG A 144 -4.88 2.00 4.42
CA ARG A 144 -5.18 0.61 4.78
C ARG A 144 -4.09 -0.36 4.31
N LEU A 145 -3.55 -0.15 3.11
CA LEU A 145 -2.44 -0.96 2.61
C LEU A 145 -1.18 -0.77 3.48
N TRP A 146 -0.85 0.47 3.84
CA TRP A 146 0.32 0.77 4.69
C TRP A 146 0.18 0.24 6.11
N GLU A 147 -1.02 0.24 6.68
CA GLU A 147 -1.32 -0.44 7.95
C GLU A 147 -0.99 -1.93 7.88
N GLU A 148 -1.41 -2.61 6.81
CA GLU A 148 -1.12 -4.03 6.63
C GLU A 148 0.36 -4.32 6.40
N GLN A 149 1.06 -3.48 5.63
CA GLN A 149 2.51 -3.58 5.44
C GLN A 149 3.26 -3.45 6.78
N ARG A 150 2.93 -2.41 7.56
CA ARG A 150 3.53 -2.20 8.88
C ARG A 150 3.27 -3.37 9.83
N ARG A 151 2.04 -3.92 9.83
CA ARG A 151 1.72 -5.10 10.65
C ARG A 151 2.57 -6.31 10.27
N LEU A 152 2.83 -6.50 8.98
CA LEU A 152 3.71 -7.57 8.52
C LEU A 152 5.16 -7.33 9.00
N GLU A 153 5.69 -6.11 8.88
CA GLU A 153 7.05 -5.76 9.31
C GLU A 153 7.26 -5.93 10.82
N GLU A 154 6.34 -5.40 11.63
CA GLU A 154 6.28 -5.64 13.08
C GLU A 154 6.24 -7.14 13.39
N GLY A 155 5.59 -7.90 12.51
CA GLY A 155 5.49 -9.33 12.63
C GLY A 155 6.77 -10.10 12.39
N LEU A 156 7.46 -9.76 11.31
CA LEU A 156 8.73 -10.36 10.93
C LEU A 156 9.82 -10.03 11.95
N THR A 157 9.88 -8.78 12.42
CA THR A 157 10.83 -8.35 13.45
C THR A 157 10.59 -9.07 14.78
N SER A 158 9.33 -9.19 15.21
CA SER A 158 8.97 -9.94 16.42
C SER A 158 9.38 -11.42 16.34
N ARG A 159 9.26 -12.05 15.17
CA ARG A 159 9.73 -13.43 14.96
C ARG A 159 11.24 -13.55 14.93
N ALA A 160 11.93 -12.64 14.26
CA ALA A 160 13.38 -12.62 14.22
C ALA A 160 13.95 -12.55 15.65
N ARG A 161 13.36 -11.70 16.50
CA ARG A 161 13.70 -11.60 17.92
C ARG A 161 13.49 -12.91 18.68
N ARG A 162 12.32 -13.55 18.53
CA ARG A 162 12.05 -14.85 19.18
C ARG A 162 13.01 -15.95 18.73
N ARG A 163 13.44 -15.95 17.46
CA ARG A 163 14.44 -16.91 16.95
C ARG A 163 15.81 -16.67 17.58
N GLN A 164 16.19 -15.42 17.75
CA GLN A 164 17.43 -15.05 18.41
C GLN A 164 17.42 -15.46 19.89
N GLU A 165 16.35 -15.15 20.62
CA GLU A 165 16.17 -15.55 22.02
C GLU A 165 16.18 -17.09 22.17
N ALA A 166 15.56 -17.82 21.23
CA ALA A 166 15.60 -19.29 21.23
C ALA A 166 17.00 -19.85 20.93
N ALA A 167 17.79 -19.18 20.08
CA ALA A 167 19.17 -19.56 19.79
C ALA A 167 20.07 -19.30 21.02
N GLU A 168 19.93 -18.15 21.67
CA GLU A 168 20.66 -17.79 22.88
C GLU A 168 20.32 -18.77 24.03
N ASN A 169 19.04 -19.10 24.23
CA ASN A 169 18.63 -20.10 25.21
C ASN A 169 19.22 -21.48 24.91
N LYS A 170 19.23 -21.92 23.64
CA LYS A 170 19.86 -23.20 23.26
C LYS A 170 21.36 -23.22 23.57
N VAL A 171 22.06 -22.12 23.35
CA VAL A 171 23.49 -21.99 23.69
C VAL A 171 23.69 -22.03 25.21
N LEU A 172 22.87 -21.30 25.97
CA LEU A 172 22.94 -21.29 27.44
C LEU A 172 22.67 -22.66 28.04
N TYR A 173 21.58 -23.32 27.64
CA TYR A 173 21.24 -24.66 28.13
C TYR A 173 22.22 -25.73 27.64
N GLY A 174 22.73 -25.62 26.40
CA GLY A 174 23.77 -26.49 25.86
C GLY A 174 25.09 -26.35 26.63
N GLY A 175 25.50 -25.12 26.95
CA GLY A 175 26.69 -24.83 27.75
C GLY A 175 26.57 -25.33 29.19
N LEU A 176 25.42 -25.12 29.84
CA LEU A 176 25.11 -25.65 31.17
C LEU A 176 25.14 -27.18 31.20
N GLY A 177 24.55 -27.83 30.19
CA GLY A 177 24.56 -29.29 30.05
C GLY A 177 25.98 -29.84 29.89
N ALA A 178 26.80 -29.22 29.04
CA ALA A 178 28.19 -29.61 28.84
C ALA A 178 29.04 -29.43 30.12
N ALA A 179 28.86 -28.31 30.83
CA ALA A 179 29.53 -28.08 32.11
C ALA A 179 29.13 -29.12 33.17
N ALA A 180 27.83 -29.41 33.30
CA ALA A 180 27.34 -30.42 34.24
C ALA A 180 27.90 -31.82 33.95
N ALA A 181 28.00 -32.20 32.67
CA ALA A 181 28.60 -33.46 32.23
C ALA A 181 30.11 -33.53 32.55
N LEU A 182 30.83 -32.42 32.36
CA LEU A 182 32.24 -32.31 32.74
C LEU A 182 32.43 -32.49 34.26
N PHE A 183 31.64 -31.79 35.08
CA PHE A 183 31.75 -31.88 36.54
C PHE A 183 31.40 -33.29 37.07
N THR A 184 30.39 -33.94 36.51
CA THR A 184 30.05 -35.33 36.89
C THR A 184 31.13 -36.30 36.44
N GLY A 185 31.65 -36.18 35.21
CA GLY A 185 32.77 -37.00 34.73
C GLY A 185 34.03 -36.85 35.59
N LEU A 186 34.38 -35.61 35.94
CA LEU A 186 35.53 -35.32 36.81
C LEU A 186 35.31 -35.88 38.22
N GLY A 187 34.11 -35.72 38.78
CA GLY A 187 33.75 -36.24 40.09
C GLY A 187 33.85 -37.77 40.17
N VAL A 188 33.36 -38.48 39.15
CA VAL A 188 33.49 -39.94 39.04
C VAL A 188 34.96 -40.36 38.96
N TRP A 189 35.76 -39.66 38.15
CA TRP A 189 37.18 -39.95 38.01
C TRP A 189 37.96 -39.75 39.32
N VAL A 190 37.75 -38.65 40.02
CA VAL A 190 38.38 -38.36 41.32
C VAL A 190 38.01 -39.44 42.34
N ARG A 191 36.74 -39.89 42.38
CA ARG A 191 36.28 -40.95 43.29
C ARG A 191 36.94 -42.30 43.01
N ARG A 192 37.30 -42.57 41.76
CA ARG A 192 37.93 -43.84 41.34
C ARG A 192 39.43 -43.91 41.63
N LYS A 193 40.06 -42.77 41.89
CA LYS A 193 41.50 -42.64 42.20
C LYS A 193 41.83 -42.56 43.68
N ARG A 194 40.83 -42.39 44.55
CA ARG A 194 40.96 -42.50 46.01
C ARG A 194 40.62 -43.91 46.44
#